data_AF-A0A813G4H6-F1
#
_entry.id   AF-A0A813G4H6-F1
#
_cell.length_a   1.000
_cell.length_b   1.000
_cell.length_c   1.000
_cell.angle_alpha   90.00
_cell.angle_beta   90.00
_cell.angle_gamma   90.00
#
_symmetry.space_group_name_H-M   'P 1'
#
loop_
_entity.id
_entity.type
_entity.pdbx_description
1 polymer ?
#
loop_
_entity_poly.entity_id
_entity_poly.type
_entity_poly.pdbx_seq_one_letter_code
_entity_poly.pdbx_strand_id
1 'polypeptide(L)'
;SGYDSSSDDASEEVGPEAKKRKRQEAAPPKTLEWPMEWVWLMTRTQRHADFRPPQVGTDSKWATEPTASSASTEDPPLAVAISTSLVYVGDGQNGYDPRHLGRVVVVDQSGRVLLDAHVQPRSKLLDTRPHLTGLCPEALDVGTGALDFDEVRARLLTILRPRTVLVGHRLNSDME
;
A
#
# COMPACT_ATOMS: atom_id res chain seq x y z
N SER A 1 66.23 -55.96 -4.12
CA SER A 1 65.28 -56.82 -3.40
C SER A 1 64.05 -55.99 -3.11
N GLY A 2 62.93 -56.10 -3.80
CA GLY A 2 62.51 -56.91 -4.94
C GLY A 2 61.11 -56.44 -5.40
N TYR A 3 60.68 -56.97 -6.54
CA TYR A 3 59.29 -57.11 -7.03
C TYR A 3 58.55 -55.77 -7.32
N ASP A 4 58.33 -55.31 -8.55
CA ASP A 4 57.74 -55.93 -9.76
C ASP A 4 56.30 -56.43 -9.55
N SER A 5 55.31 -55.71 -10.13
CA SER A 5 54.44 -56.21 -11.21
C SER A 5 53.05 -55.57 -11.28
N SER A 6 52.76 -55.13 -12.51
CA SER A 6 51.52 -55.32 -13.28
C SER A 6 50.23 -54.53 -13.04
N SER A 7 49.68 -54.14 -14.20
CA SER A 7 48.25 -54.13 -14.59
C SER A 7 47.39 -52.98 -14.09
N ASP A 8 46.41 -52.44 -14.81
CA ASP A 8 45.89 -52.55 -16.18
C ASP A 8 45.02 -51.27 -16.32
N ASP A 9 45.08 -50.57 -17.46
CA ASP A 9 43.98 -50.43 -18.43
C ASP A 9 42.74 -49.60 -17.97
N ALA A 10 42.06 -49.03 -18.95
CA ALA A 10 40.77 -48.37 -18.96
C ALA A 10 40.73 -46.85 -18.70
N SER A 11 40.75 -46.14 -19.82
CA SER A 11 40.02 -44.90 -20.12
C SER A 11 38.64 -44.78 -19.46
N GLU A 12 38.39 -43.66 -18.78
CA GLU A 12 37.05 -43.16 -18.45
C GLU A 12 36.81 -41.79 -19.09
N GLU A 13 35.96 -41.77 -20.12
CA GLU A 13 35.35 -40.56 -20.67
C GLU A 13 34.32 -39.99 -19.68
N VAL A 14 34.50 -38.74 -19.26
CA VAL A 14 33.52 -38.02 -18.43
C VAL A 14 32.60 -37.20 -19.33
N GLY A 15 31.42 -37.74 -19.62
CA GLY A 15 30.34 -37.04 -20.33
C GLY A 15 29.62 -35.99 -19.46
N PRO A 16 28.94 -34.99 -20.04
CA PRO A 16 28.32 -33.90 -19.29
C PRO A 16 26.97 -34.32 -18.68
N GLU A 17 26.84 -34.19 -17.36
CA GLU A 17 25.58 -34.40 -16.63
C GLU A 17 24.54 -33.31 -16.97
N ALA A 18 23.57 -33.68 -17.80
CA ALA A 18 22.39 -32.85 -18.06
C ALA A 18 21.38 -32.96 -16.90
N LYS A 19 21.34 -31.94 -16.02
CA LYS A 19 20.28 -31.78 -15.00
C LYS A 19 18.91 -31.58 -15.67
N LYS A 20 18.11 -32.65 -15.72
CA LYS A 20 16.70 -32.62 -16.13
C LYS A 20 15.89 -31.73 -15.20
N ARG A 21 15.54 -30.51 -15.65
CA ARG A 21 14.51 -29.67 -15.03
C ARG A 21 13.16 -30.38 -15.17
N LYS A 22 12.60 -30.83 -14.04
CA LYS A 22 11.24 -31.37 -13.97
C LYS A 22 10.27 -30.22 -14.31
N ARG A 23 9.71 -30.23 -15.52
CA ARG A 23 8.63 -29.33 -15.94
C ARG A 23 7.42 -29.67 -15.08
N GLN A 24 7.13 -28.84 -14.08
CA GLN A 24 5.89 -28.94 -13.32
C GLN A 24 4.75 -28.58 -14.28
N GLU A 25 3.89 -29.56 -14.53
CA GLU A 25 2.68 -29.39 -15.31
C GLU A 25 1.72 -28.51 -14.51
N ALA A 26 1.39 -27.34 -15.06
CA ALA A 26 0.51 -26.38 -14.40
C ALA A 26 -0.86 -27.02 -14.19
N ALA A 27 -1.34 -27.02 -12.94
CA ALA A 27 -2.67 -27.51 -12.61
C ALA A 27 -3.73 -26.77 -13.44
N PRO A 28 -4.81 -27.44 -13.86
CA PRO A 28 -5.87 -26.79 -14.63
C PRO A 28 -6.44 -25.59 -13.84
N PRO A 29 -6.83 -24.50 -14.53
CA PRO A 29 -7.37 -23.32 -13.86
C PRO A 29 -8.58 -23.73 -13.04
N LYS A 30 -8.54 -23.45 -11.73
CA LYS A 30 -9.67 -23.68 -10.84
C LYS A 30 -10.84 -22.84 -11.34
N THR A 31 -11.92 -23.49 -11.75
CA THR A 31 -13.18 -22.83 -12.03
C THR A 31 -13.66 -22.21 -10.71
N LEU A 32 -13.67 -20.88 -10.61
CA LEU A 32 -14.25 -20.21 -9.45
C LEU A 32 -15.77 -20.46 -9.48
N GLU A 33 -16.26 -21.23 -8.53
CA GLU A 33 -17.70 -21.33 -8.28
C GLU A 33 -18.15 -20.13 -7.47
N TRP A 34 -18.79 -19.18 -8.15
CA TRP A 34 -19.34 -17.99 -7.51
C TRP A 34 -20.61 -18.37 -6.75
N PRO A 35 -20.72 -18.07 -5.45
CA PRO A 35 -21.97 -18.30 -4.74
C PRO A 35 -23.11 -17.49 -5.36
N MET A 36 -24.31 -18.06 -5.43
CA MET A 36 -25.47 -17.48 -6.12
C MET A 36 -25.84 -16.07 -5.63
N GLU A 37 -25.61 -15.77 -4.35
CA GLU A 37 -25.81 -14.44 -3.74
C GLU A 37 -24.93 -13.36 -4.40
N TRP A 38 -23.69 -13.71 -4.79
CA TRP A 38 -22.79 -12.78 -5.46
C TRP A 38 -23.24 -12.51 -6.90
N VAL A 39 -23.75 -13.53 -7.60
CA VAL A 39 -24.31 -13.38 -8.94
C VAL A 39 -25.52 -12.43 -8.91
N TRP A 40 -26.38 -12.58 -7.90
CA TRP A 40 -27.53 -11.70 -7.71
C TRP A 40 -27.11 -10.27 -7.40
N LEU A 41 -26.13 -10.08 -6.51
CA LEU A 41 -25.57 -8.76 -6.18
C LEU A 41 -24.94 -8.09 -7.41
N MET A 42 -24.13 -8.80 -8.18
CA MET A 42 -23.53 -8.28 -9.42
C MET A 42 -24.60 -7.86 -10.43
N THR A 43 -25.64 -8.69 -10.62
CA THR A 43 -26.75 -8.38 -11.52
C THR A 43 -27.48 -7.11 -11.09
N ARG A 44 -27.72 -6.94 -9.78
CA ARG A 44 -28.35 -5.75 -9.22
C ARG A 44 -27.49 -4.50 -9.44
N THR A 45 -26.19 -4.59 -9.16
CA THR A 45 -25.24 -3.49 -9.34
C THR A 45 -25.16 -3.05 -10.80
N GLN A 46 -25.08 -3.99 -11.75
CA GLN A 46 -25.03 -3.69 -13.18
C GLN A 46 -26.30 -3.04 -13.73
N ARG A 47 -27.46 -3.27 -13.09
CA ARG A 47 -28.75 -2.68 -13.47
C ARG A 47 -29.00 -1.30 -12.85
N HIS A 48 -28.13 -0.82 -11.96
CA HIS A 48 -28.31 0.47 -11.30
C HIS A 48 -28.13 1.63 -12.30
N ALA A 49 -28.97 2.67 -12.22
CA ALA A 49 -28.96 3.79 -13.17
C ALA A 49 -27.60 4.52 -13.23
N ASP A 50 -26.93 4.60 -12.08
CA ASP A 50 -25.61 5.23 -11.95
C ASP A 50 -24.44 4.28 -12.19
N PHE A 51 -24.71 3.01 -12.53
CA PHE A 51 -23.63 2.09 -12.83
C PHE A 51 -22.88 2.54 -14.09
N ARG A 52 -21.56 2.53 -13.98
CA ARG A 52 -20.63 2.79 -15.09
C ARG A 52 -19.66 1.62 -15.15
N PRO A 53 -19.55 0.91 -16.29
CA PRO A 53 -18.58 -0.17 -16.41
C PRO A 53 -17.16 0.41 -16.26
N PRO A 54 -16.25 -0.29 -15.56
CA PRO A 54 -14.86 0.12 -15.47
C PRO A 54 -14.27 0.19 -16.89
N GLN A 55 -13.51 1.25 -17.16
CA GLN A 55 -12.82 1.41 -18.42
C GLN A 55 -11.55 0.54 -18.38
N VAL A 56 -11.61 -0.65 -18.96
CA VAL A 56 -10.46 -1.54 -19.09
C VAL A 56 -9.67 -1.10 -20.32
N GLY A 57 -8.65 -0.28 -20.10
CA GLY A 57 -7.71 0.18 -21.13
C GLY A 57 -6.76 -0.94 -21.58
N THR A 58 -6.02 -0.69 -22.66
CA THR A 58 -4.97 -1.63 -23.16
C THR A 58 -3.82 -1.84 -22.16
N ASP A 59 -3.68 -0.91 -21.21
CA ASP A 59 -2.76 -0.95 -20.07
C ASP A 59 -3.34 -1.65 -18.83
N SER A 60 -4.64 -1.94 -18.82
CA SER A 60 -5.29 -2.61 -17.70
C SER A 60 -4.88 -4.07 -17.64
N LYS A 61 -4.28 -4.45 -16.51
CA LYS A 61 -3.90 -5.84 -16.23
C LYS A 61 -4.75 -6.35 -15.07
N TRP A 62 -5.38 -7.50 -15.25
CA TRP A 62 -5.95 -8.24 -14.13
C TRP A 62 -4.83 -8.61 -13.17
N ALA A 63 -5.07 -8.48 -11.87
CA ALA A 63 -4.15 -8.98 -10.87
C ALA A 63 -3.96 -10.49 -11.10
N THR A 64 -2.80 -10.88 -11.61
CA THR A 64 -2.40 -12.28 -11.61
C THR A 64 -2.10 -12.66 -10.17
N GLU A 65 -2.42 -13.89 -9.76
CA GLU A 65 -1.79 -14.43 -8.55
C GLU A 65 -0.30 -14.17 -8.65
N PRO A 66 0.37 -13.81 -7.54
CA PRO A 66 1.81 -13.58 -7.57
C PRO A 66 2.47 -14.87 -8.04
N THR A 67 2.78 -14.93 -9.34
CA THR A 67 3.75 -15.87 -9.87
C THR A 67 4.94 -15.65 -8.97
N ALA A 68 5.45 -16.73 -8.35
CA ALA A 68 6.67 -16.71 -7.55
C ALA A 68 7.82 -16.26 -8.46
N SER A 69 7.86 -14.96 -8.73
CA SER A 69 8.86 -14.28 -9.50
C SER A 69 10.08 -14.38 -8.63
N SER A 70 11.09 -15.08 -9.16
CA SER A 70 12.43 -15.25 -8.62
C SER A 70 12.68 -14.34 -7.44
N ALA A 71 12.72 -14.93 -6.24
CA ALA A 71 12.97 -14.26 -4.97
C ALA A 71 14.00 -13.14 -5.11
N SER A 72 13.52 -11.92 -5.30
CA SER A 72 14.25 -10.75 -4.82
C SER A 72 14.09 -10.79 -3.31
N THR A 73 15.20 -10.84 -2.59
CA THR A 73 15.31 -10.70 -1.13
C THR A 73 14.94 -9.27 -0.70
N GLU A 74 13.84 -8.76 -1.23
CA GLU A 74 13.36 -7.40 -1.01
C GLU A 74 12.02 -7.52 -0.30
N ASP A 75 11.85 -6.75 0.77
CA ASP A 75 10.60 -6.67 1.50
C ASP A 75 9.44 -6.37 0.52
N PRO A 76 8.28 -7.05 0.64
CA PRO A 76 7.13 -6.72 -0.19
C PRO A 76 6.76 -5.24 -0.03
N PRO A 77 6.32 -4.56 -1.11
CA PRO A 77 5.99 -3.15 -1.03
C PRO A 77 4.89 -2.93 0.02
N LEU A 78 5.19 -2.09 1.01
CA LEU A 78 4.22 -1.68 2.01
C LEU A 78 3.17 -0.81 1.32
N ALA A 79 1.89 -1.11 1.50
CA ALA A 79 0.83 -0.19 1.09
C ALA A 79 0.19 0.41 2.34
N VAL A 80 0.04 1.73 2.35
CA VAL A 80 -0.61 2.45 3.44
C VAL A 80 -1.67 3.36 2.87
N ALA A 81 -2.82 3.42 3.54
CA ALA A 81 -3.84 4.39 3.21
C ALA A 81 -3.70 5.62 4.11
N ILE A 82 -3.73 6.81 3.50
CA ILE A 82 -3.65 8.10 4.19
C ILE A 82 -4.95 8.87 3.97
N SER A 83 -5.42 9.51 5.04
CA SER A 83 -6.48 10.51 4.99
C SER A 83 -6.07 11.71 5.84
N THR A 84 -6.30 12.91 5.31
CA THR A 84 -6.08 14.16 6.01
C THR A 84 -7.41 14.85 6.30
N SER A 85 -7.44 15.70 7.32
CA SER A 85 -8.53 16.64 7.57
C SER A 85 -7.95 18.03 7.75
N LEU A 86 -8.51 18.99 7.03
CA LEU A 86 -8.00 20.37 6.98
C LEU A 86 -8.91 21.31 7.78
N VAL A 87 -8.34 22.34 8.37
CA VAL A 87 -9.02 23.37 9.16
C VAL A 87 -8.64 24.75 8.66
N TYR A 88 -9.43 25.76 9.05
CA TYR A 88 -9.16 27.14 8.68
C TYR A 88 -8.41 27.84 9.80
N VAL A 89 -7.30 28.48 9.46
CA VAL A 89 -6.49 29.27 10.39
C VAL A 89 -6.25 30.67 9.82
N GLY A 90 -5.88 31.63 10.67
CA GLY A 90 -5.44 32.95 10.20
C GLY A 90 -4.05 32.88 9.55
N ASP A 91 -3.82 33.67 8.50
CA ASP A 91 -2.54 33.71 7.76
C ASP A 91 -1.62 34.89 8.17
N GLY A 92 -2.01 35.67 9.18
CA GLY A 92 -1.25 36.82 9.68
C GLY A 92 -1.34 38.09 8.84
N GLN A 93 -1.89 38.05 7.62
CA GLN A 93 -2.04 39.20 6.71
C GLN A 93 -3.51 39.59 6.48
N ASN A 94 -4.34 39.50 7.53
CA ASN A 94 -5.79 39.69 7.49
C ASN A 94 -6.56 38.72 6.58
N GLY A 95 -5.94 37.64 6.11
CA GLY A 95 -6.59 36.57 5.37
C GLY A 95 -6.80 35.32 6.22
N TYR A 96 -7.01 34.20 5.53
CA TYR A 96 -7.12 32.88 6.14
C TYR A 96 -6.50 31.83 5.23
N ASP A 97 -5.93 30.80 5.85
CA ASP A 97 -5.43 29.60 5.19
C ASP A 97 -6.48 28.47 5.33
N PRO A 98 -7.13 28.05 4.22
CA PRO A 98 -8.10 26.97 4.24
C PRO A 98 -7.48 25.56 4.23
N ARG A 99 -6.15 25.45 4.12
CA ARG A 99 -5.43 24.20 3.90
C ARG A 99 -4.57 23.79 5.08
N HIS A 100 -4.82 24.36 6.26
CA HIS A 100 -4.07 23.97 7.44
C HIS A 100 -4.40 22.54 7.86
N LEU A 101 -3.39 21.70 8.04
CA LEU A 101 -3.59 20.32 8.48
C LEU A 101 -4.11 20.31 9.93
N GLY A 102 -5.24 19.64 10.16
CA GLY A 102 -5.84 19.46 11.49
C GLY A 102 -5.73 18.02 12.00
N ARG A 103 -5.76 17.02 11.12
CA ARG A 103 -5.56 15.61 11.49
C ARG A 103 -4.99 14.81 10.33
N VAL A 104 -4.14 13.83 10.65
CA VAL A 104 -3.70 12.81 9.70
C VAL A 104 -3.97 11.43 10.29
N VAL A 105 -4.51 10.54 9.45
CA VAL A 105 -4.72 9.14 9.77
C VAL A 105 -4.04 8.28 8.71
N VAL A 106 -3.26 7.30 9.17
CA VAL A 106 -2.56 6.33 8.33
C VAL A 106 -2.90 4.93 8.81
N VAL A 107 -3.33 4.08 7.90
CA VAL A 107 -3.62 2.67 8.16
C VAL A 107 -2.85 1.76 7.23
N ASP A 108 -2.55 0.54 7.68
CA ASP A 108 -1.97 -0.50 6.83
C ASP A 108 -3.04 -1.26 6.02
N GLN A 109 -2.60 -2.24 5.22
CA GLN A 109 -3.47 -3.09 4.39
C GLN A 109 -4.49 -3.92 5.19
N SER A 110 -4.23 -4.16 6.48
CA SER A 110 -5.15 -4.86 7.38
C SER A 110 -6.14 -3.92 8.07
N GLY A 111 -6.03 -2.61 7.84
CA GLY A 111 -6.81 -1.58 8.51
C GLY A 111 -6.29 -1.21 9.89
N ARG A 112 -5.09 -1.68 10.28
CA ARG A 112 -4.48 -1.30 11.56
C ARG A 112 -4.00 0.15 11.46
N VAL A 113 -4.35 0.95 12.48
CA VAL A 113 -3.88 2.34 12.60
C VAL A 113 -2.40 2.37 12.90
N LEU A 114 -1.63 2.97 11.99
CA LEU A 114 -0.19 3.22 12.12
C LEU A 114 0.09 4.61 12.70
N LEU A 115 -0.73 5.59 12.32
CA LEU A 115 -0.69 6.96 12.83
C LEU A 115 -2.11 7.51 12.86
N ASP A 116 -2.48 8.13 13.97
CA ASP A 116 -3.67 8.96 14.10
C ASP A 116 -3.29 10.13 14.99
N ALA A 117 -3.15 11.31 14.40
CA ALA A 117 -2.60 12.47 15.07
C ALA A 117 -3.39 13.73 14.71
N HIS A 118 -3.77 14.46 15.76
CA HIS A 118 -4.22 15.85 15.66
C HIS A 118 -3.01 16.77 15.55
N VAL A 119 -3.13 17.78 14.70
CA VAL A 119 -2.04 18.73 14.43
C VAL A 119 -2.40 20.06 15.07
N GLN A 120 -1.49 20.57 15.89
CA GLN A 120 -1.65 21.87 16.53
C GLN A 120 -1.62 22.99 15.47
N PRO A 121 -2.62 23.88 15.44
CA PRO A 121 -2.62 25.04 14.58
C PRO A 121 -1.46 25.99 14.89
N ARG A 122 -0.68 26.37 13.88
CA ARG A 122 0.43 27.35 14.05
C ARG A 122 -0.05 28.80 14.17
N SER A 123 -1.29 29.05 13.77
CA SER A 123 -1.96 30.34 13.80
C SER A 123 -3.30 30.22 14.50
N LYS A 124 -3.97 31.37 14.73
CA LYS A 124 -5.32 31.40 15.31
C LYS A 124 -6.27 30.49 14.51
N LEU A 125 -6.81 29.47 15.18
CA LEU A 125 -7.85 28.61 14.63
C LEU A 125 -9.12 29.45 14.38
N LEU A 126 -9.67 29.34 13.17
CA LEU A 126 -10.86 30.07 12.74
C LEU A 126 -12.08 29.17 12.66
N ASP A 127 -11.95 27.99 12.02
CA ASP A 127 -13.04 27.04 11.84
C ASP A 127 -12.52 25.61 11.61
N THR A 128 -13.00 24.63 12.39
CA THR A 128 -12.68 23.21 12.19
C THR A 128 -13.62 22.50 11.23
N ARG A 129 -14.77 23.10 10.90
CA ARG A 129 -15.82 22.54 10.05
C ARG A 129 -16.22 21.11 10.49
N PRO A 130 -16.76 20.91 11.72
CA PRO A 130 -17.00 19.57 12.26
C PRO A 130 -17.92 18.69 11.40
N HIS A 131 -18.84 19.30 10.65
CA HIS A 131 -19.73 18.62 9.72
C HIS A 131 -19.01 17.99 8.51
N LEU A 132 -17.78 18.43 8.20
CA LEU A 132 -16.93 17.86 7.15
C LEU A 132 -15.79 17.02 7.72
N THR A 133 -15.14 17.51 8.78
CA THR A 133 -13.88 16.94 9.31
C THR A 133 -14.10 16.00 10.49
N GLY A 134 -15.23 16.11 11.18
CA GLY A 134 -15.46 15.45 12.47
C GLY A 134 -14.57 15.97 13.60
N LEU A 135 -13.84 17.08 13.42
CA LEU A 135 -12.89 17.61 14.40
C LEU A 135 -13.56 18.56 15.39
N CYS A 136 -13.38 18.26 16.68
CA CYS A 136 -13.67 19.19 17.77
C CYS A 136 -12.49 20.17 17.93
N PRO A 137 -12.72 21.49 18.07
CA PRO A 137 -11.63 22.47 18.24
C PRO A 137 -10.66 22.12 19.36
N GLU A 138 -11.17 21.59 20.47
CA GLU A 138 -10.40 21.23 21.66
C GLU A 138 -9.41 20.09 21.36
N ALA A 139 -9.68 19.23 20.37
CA ALA A 139 -8.76 18.15 19.98
C ALA A 139 -7.46 18.66 19.36
N LEU A 140 -7.43 19.93 18.93
CA LEU A 140 -6.28 20.58 18.31
C LEU A 140 -5.40 21.33 19.31
N ASP A 141 -5.74 21.26 20.61
CA ASP A 141 -4.94 21.85 21.68
C ASP A 141 -3.80 20.92 22.13
N VAL A 142 -2.67 21.52 22.50
CA VAL A 142 -1.52 20.78 23.05
C VAL A 142 -1.90 20.05 24.33
N GLY A 143 -2.78 20.66 25.14
CA GLY A 143 -3.26 20.07 26.39
C GLY A 143 -4.02 18.75 26.21
N THR A 144 -4.60 18.51 25.03
CA THR A 144 -5.30 17.26 24.68
C THR A 144 -4.45 16.31 23.85
N GLY A 145 -3.16 16.63 23.65
CA GLY A 145 -2.21 15.79 22.93
C GLY A 145 -2.09 16.09 21.43
N ALA A 146 -2.56 17.24 20.94
CA ALA A 146 -2.21 17.68 19.60
C ALA A 146 -0.70 17.85 19.46
N LEU A 147 -0.17 17.42 18.32
CA LEU A 147 1.26 17.43 18.03
C LEU A 147 1.60 18.58 17.09
N ASP A 148 2.80 19.12 17.20
CA ASP A 148 3.30 20.04 16.19
C ASP A 148 3.42 19.33 14.82
N PHE A 149 3.28 20.10 13.75
CA PHE A 149 3.35 19.58 12.39
C PHE A 149 4.67 18.86 12.11
N ASP A 150 5.82 19.36 12.60
CA ASP A 150 7.11 18.75 12.30
C ASP A 150 7.25 17.38 12.96
N GLU A 151 6.69 17.22 14.17
CA GLU A 151 6.62 15.94 14.87
C GLU A 151 5.73 14.95 14.12
N VAL A 152 4.55 15.38 13.66
CA VAL A 152 3.64 14.53 12.88
C VAL A 152 4.28 14.12 11.55
N ARG A 153 4.95 15.06 10.87
CA ARG A 153 5.68 14.79 9.64
C ARG A 153 6.81 13.79 9.87
N ALA A 154 7.57 13.94 10.95
CA ALA A 154 8.63 12.99 11.30
C ALA A 154 8.07 11.57 11.50
N ARG A 155 6.96 11.44 12.25
CA ARG A 155 6.27 10.16 12.46
C ARG A 155 5.70 9.57 11.17
N LEU A 156 5.18 10.40 10.27
CA LEU A 156 4.74 9.93 8.96
C LEU A 156 5.92 9.39 8.14
N LEU A 157 7.04 10.11 8.12
CA LEU A 157 8.23 9.71 7.36
C LEU A 157 8.88 8.42 7.87
N THR A 158 8.73 8.07 9.16
CA THR A 158 9.19 6.76 9.65
C THR A 158 8.33 5.59 9.14
N ILE A 159 7.06 5.85 8.79
CA ILE A 159 6.16 4.87 8.18
C ILE A 159 6.45 4.75 6.67
N LEU A 160 6.72 5.86 6.00
CA LEU A 160 6.97 5.92 4.56
C LEU A 160 8.38 5.44 4.21
N ARG A 161 8.53 4.13 4.04
CA ARG A 161 9.78 3.50 3.57
C ARG A 161 9.93 3.60 2.04
N PRO A 162 11.13 3.42 1.48
CA PRO A 162 11.30 3.23 0.04
C PRO A 162 10.33 2.16 -0.49
N ARG A 163 9.74 2.40 -1.68
CA ARG A 163 8.75 1.51 -2.31
C ARG A 163 7.40 1.42 -1.59
N THR A 164 7.11 2.30 -0.63
CA THR A 164 5.78 2.39 -0.03
C THR A 164 4.77 2.91 -1.06
N VAL A 165 3.67 2.19 -1.24
CA VAL A 165 2.53 2.59 -2.06
C VAL A 165 1.55 3.35 -1.19
N LEU A 166 1.36 4.64 -1.51
CA LEU A 166 0.39 5.50 -0.86
C LEU A 166 -0.97 5.34 -1.53
N VAL A 167 -2.02 5.16 -0.72
CA VAL A 167 -3.41 5.07 -1.15
C VAL A 167 -4.21 6.16 -0.44
N GLY A 168 -5.10 6.85 -1.14
CA GLY A 168 -5.91 7.91 -0.53
C GLY A 168 -6.79 8.62 -1.55
N HIS A 169 -7.68 9.49 -1.08
CA HIS A 169 -8.53 10.28 -1.96
C HIS A 169 -7.84 11.60 -2.31
N ARG A 170 -7.49 11.79 -3.58
CA ARG A 170 -6.83 13.02 -4.08
C ARG A 170 -5.48 13.32 -3.39
N LEU A 171 -4.63 12.30 -3.23
CA LEU A 171 -3.31 12.40 -2.60
C LEU A 171 -2.45 13.59 -3.05
N ASN A 172 -2.54 14.03 -4.31
CA ASN A 172 -1.83 15.23 -4.76
C ASN A 172 -2.15 16.47 -3.92
N SER A 173 -3.39 16.63 -3.46
CA SER A 173 -3.80 17.74 -2.60
C SER A 173 -3.42 17.51 -1.14
N ASP A 174 -3.34 16.26 -0.69
CA ASP A 174 -2.92 15.93 0.67
C ASP A 174 -1.41 16.12 0.91
N MET A 175 -0.60 16.04 -0.15
CA MET A 175 0.86 16.08 -0.10
C MET A 175 1.46 17.47 -0.43
N GLU A 176 0.62 18.44 -0.76
CA GLU A 176 1.00 19.85 -0.98
C GLU A 176 1.32 20.54 0.36
#